data_AF-A0AAE3KTG7-F1
#
_entry.id   AF-A0AAE3KTG7-F1
#
_cell.length_a   1.000
_cell.length_b   1.000
_cell.length_c   1.000
_cell.angle_alpha   90.00
_cell.angle_beta   90.00
_cell.angle_gamma   90.00
#
_symmetry.space_group_name_H-M   'P 1'
#
loop_
_entity.id
_entity.type
_entity.pdbx_description
1 polymer ?
#
loop_
_entity_poly.entity_id
_entity_poly.type
_entity_poly.pdbx_seq_one_letter_code
_entity_poly.pdbx_strand_id
1 'polypeptide(L)'
;MSFACHLFGIDRQVYYRSIKRKEVKIFKAEVVVDMILEVRKTMPMIGGKKLYYILNKELQSLDIGRDKFFAIMKANHLFIQPRRRYHVTTNSKHRFKKHDNLILNIDIKRPNQVWVSDITYIGRREKPR
;
A
#
# COMPACT_ATOMS: atom_id res chain seq x y z
N MET A 1 -28.44 -27.67 20.72
CA MET A 1 -27.46 -27.75 19.60
C MET A 1 -26.73 -29.10 19.46
N SER A 2 -27.12 -30.19 20.14
CA SER A 2 -26.52 -31.52 19.92
C SER A 2 -26.90 -32.10 18.55
N PHE A 3 -28.19 -32.01 18.19
CA PHE A 3 -28.75 -32.54 16.94
C PHE A 3 -28.06 -31.99 15.68
N ALA A 4 -27.83 -30.67 15.61
CA ALA A 4 -27.17 -30.05 14.46
C ALA A 4 -25.71 -30.51 14.30
N CYS A 5 -24.95 -30.62 15.40
CA CYS A 5 -23.57 -31.11 15.33
C CYS A 5 -23.51 -32.57 14.84
N HIS A 6 -24.45 -33.40 15.31
CA HIS A 6 -24.56 -34.80 14.88
C HIS A 6 -24.97 -34.93 13.41
N LEU A 7 -25.93 -34.11 12.95
CA LEU A 7 -26.37 -34.07 11.56
C LEU A 7 -25.23 -33.76 10.58
N PHE A 8 -24.31 -32.87 10.96
CA PHE A 8 -23.15 -32.50 10.15
C PHE A 8 -21.89 -33.34 10.42
N GLY A 9 -21.97 -34.36 11.29
CA GLY A 9 -20.83 -35.22 11.64
C GLY A 9 -19.69 -34.49 12.37
N ILE A 10 -19.98 -33.38 13.04
CA ILE A 10 -18.98 -32.57 13.76
C ILE A 10 -19.13 -32.81 15.26
N ASP A 11 -18.01 -33.01 15.94
CA ASP A 11 -18.00 -33.11 17.40
C ASP A 11 -18.39 -31.77 18.06
N ARG A 12 -19.27 -31.84 19.07
CA ARG A 12 -19.79 -30.66 19.77
C ARG A 12 -18.68 -29.83 20.42
N GLN A 13 -17.67 -30.47 21.00
CA GLN A 13 -16.54 -29.78 21.63
C GLN A 13 -15.70 -29.06 20.57
N VAL A 14 -15.47 -29.67 19.42
CA VAL A 14 -14.76 -29.04 18.29
C VAL A 14 -15.50 -27.79 17.82
N TYR A 15 -16.82 -27.86 17.68
CA TYR A 15 -17.66 -26.71 17.30
C TYR A 15 -17.49 -25.53 18.27
N TYR A 16 -17.70 -25.73 19.57
CA TYR A 16 -17.56 -24.63 20.53
C TYR A 16 -16.11 -24.13 20.68
N ARG A 17 -15.11 -25.02 20.56
CA ARG A 17 -13.69 -24.61 20.51
C ARG A 17 -13.38 -23.75 19.28
N SER A 18 -14.05 -23.97 18.16
CA SER A 18 -13.90 -23.14 16.96
C SER A 18 -14.47 -21.73 17.17
N ILE A 19 -15.64 -21.62 17.80
CA ILE A 19 -16.28 -20.34 18.14
C ILE A 19 -15.37 -19.53 19.06
N LYS A 20 -14.92 -20.14 20.16
CA LYS A 20 -14.04 -19.45 21.12
C LYS A 20 -12.73 -19.00 20.49
N ARG A 21 -12.12 -19.83 19.61
CA ARG A 21 -10.92 -19.44 18.87
C ARG A 21 -11.18 -18.25 17.94
N LYS A 22 -12.33 -18.20 17.29
CA LYS A 22 -12.73 -17.10 16.41
C LYS A 22 -12.88 -15.80 17.20
N GLU A 23 -13.56 -15.83 18.34
CA GLU A 23 -13.72 -14.68 19.23
C GLU A 23 -12.37 -14.11 19.67
N VAL A 24 -11.48 -14.96 20.17
CA VAL A 24 -10.12 -14.55 20.58
C VAL A 24 -9.34 -13.94 19.42
N LYS A 25 -9.49 -14.49 18.20
CA LYS A 25 -8.81 -13.97 17.01
C LYS A 25 -9.33 -12.58 16.62
N ILE A 26 -10.65 -12.36 16.70
CA ILE A 26 -11.28 -11.07 16.41
C ILE A 26 -10.82 -10.03 17.44
N PHE A 27 -10.94 -10.35 18.73
CA PHE A 27 -10.51 -9.48 19.81
C PHE A 27 -9.04 -9.04 19.67
N LYS A 28 -8.13 -9.99 19.44
CA LYS A 28 -6.72 -9.68 19.20
C LYS A 28 -6.51 -8.79 17.98
N ALA A 29 -7.28 -9.00 16.91
CA ALA A 29 -7.18 -8.18 15.71
C ALA A 29 -7.66 -6.75 15.95
N GLU A 30 -8.76 -6.56 16.69
CA GLU A 30 -9.28 -5.24 17.07
C GLU A 30 -8.26 -4.44 17.88
N VAL A 31 -7.70 -5.04 18.94
CA VAL A 31 -6.66 -4.40 19.76
C VAL A 31 -5.46 -3.98 18.92
N VAL A 32 -5.03 -4.83 17.97
CA VAL A 32 -3.92 -4.48 17.05
C VAL A 32 -4.29 -3.32 16.13
N VAL A 33 -5.50 -3.30 15.59
CA VAL A 33 -5.97 -2.21 14.74
C VAL A 33 -5.94 -0.89 15.51
N ASP A 34 -6.42 -0.87 16.74
CA ASP A 34 -6.42 0.33 17.58
C ASP A 34 -5.00 0.84 17.84
N MET A 35 -4.06 -0.06 18.18
CA MET A 35 -2.64 0.30 18.33
C MET A 35 -2.04 0.89 17.06
N ILE A 36 -2.36 0.32 15.88
CA ILE A 36 -1.90 0.84 14.59
C ILE A 36 -2.45 2.25 14.34
N LEU A 37 -3.75 2.45 14.61
CA LEU A 37 -4.42 3.73 14.40
C LEU A 37 -3.84 4.81 15.32
N GLU A 38 -3.50 4.47 16.56
CA GLU A 38 -2.89 5.41 17.51
C GLU A 38 -1.53 5.93 17.02
N VAL A 39 -0.66 5.02 16.56
CA VAL A 39 0.63 5.42 15.96
C VAL A 39 0.41 6.27 14.70
N ARG A 40 -0.65 6.00 13.93
CA ARG A 40 -0.95 6.74 12.70
C ARG A 40 -1.56 8.12 12.92
N LYS A 41 -2.08 8.43 14.11
CA LYS A 41 -2.46 9.81 14.47
C LYS A 41 -1.25 10.76 14.38
N THR A 42 -0.07 10.29 14.79
CA THR A 42 1.17 11.07 14.75
C THR A 42 1.97 10.84 13.46
N MET A 43 2.01 9.60 12.94
CA MET A 43 2.75 9.23 11.73
C MET A 43 1.86 8.52 10.70
N PRO A 44 1.02 9.25 9.93
CA PRO A 44 0.00 8.65 9.06
C PRO A 44 0.56 7.71 7.99
N MET A 45 1.76 7.98 7.47
CA MET A 45 2.38 7.24 6.36
C MET A 45 3.51 6.30 6.80
N ILE A 46 3.54 5.88 8.06
CA ILE A 46 4.55 4.94 8.52
C ILE A 46 4.38 3.54 7.91
N GLY A 47 5.48 3.02 7.36
CA GLY A 47 5.50 1.70 6.71
C GLY A 47 5.28 0.56 7.71
N GLY A 48 4.61 -0.51 7.25
CA GLY A 48 4.20 -1.63 8.12
C GLY A 48 5.36 -2.35 8.83
N LYS A 49 6.53 -2.49 8.18
CA LYS A 49 7.72 -3.09 8.83
C LYS A 49 8.23 -2.24 10.00
N LYS A 50 8.24 -0.91 9.85
CA LYS A 50 8.64 0.01 10.92
C LYS A 50 7.60 0.03 12.04
N LEU A 51 6.32 -0.04 11.67
CA LEU A 51 5.23 -0.11 12.64
C LEU A 51 5.29 -1.40 13.49
N TYR A 52 5.58 -2.55 12.87
CA TYR A 52 5.80 -3.81 13.57
C TYR A 52 6.94 -3.70 14.59
N TYR A 53 8.04 -3.03 14.22
CA TYR A 53 9.17 -2.83 15.13
C TYR A 53 8.80 -1.94 16.33
N ILE A 54 8.06 -0.84 16.09
CA ILE A 54 7.62 0.08 17.15
C ILE A 54 6.69 -0.64 18.14
N LEU A 55 5.76 -1.44 17.64
CA LEU A 55 4.76 -2.16 18.44
C LEU A 55 5.23 -3.55 18.90
N ASN A 56 6.51 -3.89 18.74
CA ASN A 56 6.96 -5.27 18.91
C ASN A 56 6.69 -5.82 20.31
N LYS A 57 6.84 -4.98 21.35
CA LYS A 57 6.64 -5.39 22.75
C LYS A 57 5.17 -5.71 23.04
N GLU A 58 4.26 -4.86 22.58
CA GLU A 58 2.82 -5.02 22.72
C GLU A 58 2.29 -6.18 21.86
N LEU A 59 2.87 -6.39 20.68
CA LEU A 59 2.51 -7.52 19.83
C LEU A 59 2.97 -8.86 20.40
N GLN A 60 4.14 -8.89 21.07
CA GLN A 60 4.63 -10.08 21.76
C GLN A 60 3.74 -10.46 22.95
N SER A 61 3.25 -9.49 23.74
CA SER A 61 2.33 -9.78 24.86
C SER A 61 0.99 -10.33 24.37
N LEU A 62 0.58 -10.02 23.14
CA LEU A 62 -0.62 -10.55 22.49
C LEU A 62 -0.38 -11.87 21.72
N ASP A 63 0.84 -12.42 21.69
CA ASP A 63 1.22 -13.58 20.89
C ASP A 63 0.93 -13.38 19.37
N ILE A 64 1.38 -12.22 18.87
CA ILE A 64 1.22 -11.79 17.48
C ILE A 64 2.60 -11.62 16.83
N GLY A 65 3.00 -12.65 16.09
CA GLY A 65 4.19 -12.59 15.24
C GLY A 65 3.99 -11.71 13.99
N ARG A 66 5.10 -11.46 13.29
CA ARG A 66 5.19 -10.65 12.07
C ARG A 66 4.10 -10.97 11.03
N ASP A 67 3.94 -12.24 10.68
CA ASP A 67 3.04 -12.63 9.59
C ASP A 67 1.57 -12.46 9.97
N LYS A 68 1.22 -12.76 11.23
CA LYS A 68 -0.12 -12.54 11.77
C LYS A 68 -0.43 -11.04 11.80
N PHE A 69 0.52 -10.20 12.22
CA PHE A 69 0.39 -8.75 12.19
C PHE A 69 0.13 -8.23 10.76
N PHE A 70 0.91 -8.66 9.76
CA PHE A 70 0.69 -8.26 8.38
C PHE A 70 -0.64 -8.79 7.80
N ALA A 71 -1.08 -9.99 8.21
CA ALA A 71 -2.39 -10.52 7.83
C ALA A 71 -3.53 -9.66 8.40
N ILE A 72 -3.43 -9.22 9.66
CA ILE A 72 -4.39 -8.29 10.28
C ILE A 72 -4.40 -6.96 9.54
N MET A 73 -3.24 -6.37 9.25
CA MET A 73 -3.16 -5.14 8.45
C MET A 73 -3.82 -5.30 7.07
N LYS A 74 -3.58 -6.43 6.39
CA LYS A 74 -4.15 -6.73 5.08
C LYS A 74 -5.67 -6.79 5.14
N ALA A 75 -6.20 -7.57 6.10
CA ALA A 75 -7.63 -7.81 6.26
C ALA A 75 -8.41 -6.53 6.61
N ASN A 76 -7.74 -5.57 7.27
CA ASN A 76 -8.33 -4.28 7.66
C ASN A 76 -7.98 -3.12 6.70
N HIS A 77 -7.46 -3.42 5.50
CA HIS A 77 -7.07 -2.40 4.50
C HIS A 77 -6.10 -1.33 5.03
N LEU A 78 -5.24 -1.70 5.99
CA LEU A 78 -4.30 -0.79 6.64
C LEU A 78 -2.98 -0.65 5.89
N PHE A 79 -2.77 -1.28 4.74
CA PHE A 79 -1.56 -1.03 3.95
C PHE A 79 -1.58 0.34 3.29
N ILE A 80 -0.44 1.03 3.31
CA ILE A 80 -0.28 2.29 2.60
C ILE A 80 -0.20 1.97 1.12
N GLN A 81 -1.13 2.52 0.34
CA GLN A 81 -1.09 2.44 -1.11
C GLN A 81 -0.08 3.47 -1.64
N PRO A 82 1.00 3.03 -2.31
CA PRO A 82 1.94 3.96 -2.91
C PRO A 82 1.23 4.76 -4.01
N ARG A 83 1.20 6.08 -3.86
CA ARG A 83 0.71 6.95 -4.94
C ARG A 83 1.72 6.94 -6.07
N ARG A 84 1.28 6.54 -7.28
CA ARG A 84 2.09 6.65 -8.49
C ARG A 84 2.41 8.14 -8.71
N ARG A 85 3.68 8.52 -8.56
CA ARG A 85 4.16 9.85 -8.91
C ARG A 85 4.73 9.79 -10.32
N TYR A 86 4.15 10.55 -11.23
CA TYR A 86 4.80 10.84 -12.50
C TYR A 86 5.84 11.93 -12.22
N HIS A 87 7.10 11.66 -12.54
CA HIS A 87 8.13 12.67 -12.43
C HIS A 87 7.92 13.69 -13.55
N VAL A 88 7.35 14.85 -13.21
CA VAL A 88 7.27 15.98 -14.16
C VAL A 88 8.68 16.54 -14.28
N THR A 89 9.40 16.15 -15.34
CA THR A 89 10.77 16.62 -15.62
C THR A 89 10.79 18.06 -16.09
N THR A 90 9.67 18.57 -16.61
CA THR A 90 9.59 19.87 -17.28
C THR A 90 8.70 20.82 -16.50
N ASN A 91 9.29 21.83 -15.87
CA ASN A 91 8.53 22.92 -15.25
C ASN A 91 8.12 23.94 -16.33
N SER A 92 7.01 23.68 -17.03
CA SER A 92 6.47 24.63 -18.02
C SER A 92 5.92 25.92 -17.38
N LYS A 93 5.74 25.96 -16.06
CA LYS A 93 5.32 27.13 -15.26
C LYS A 93 6.51 27.84 -14.60
N HIS A 94 7.58 28.06 -15.36
CA HIS A 94 8.73 28.86 -14.90
C HIS A 94 8.63 30.31 -15.39
N ARG A 95 9.37 31.22 -14.72
CA ARG A 95 9.43 32.65 -15.06
C ARG A 95 10.36 32.99 -16.23
N PHE A 96 11.17 32.04 -16.70
CA PHE A 96 12.09 32.28 -17.81
C PHE A 96 11.38 32.48 -19.15
N LYS A 97 11.99 33.26 -20.03
CA LYS A 97 11.53 33.48 -21.40
C LYS A 97 11.38 32.15 -22.12
N LYS A 98 10.25 31.96 -22.80
CA LYS A 98 10.00 30.83 -23.69
C LYS A 98 10.25 31.30 -25.12
N HIS A 99 10.83 30.43 -25.93
CA HIS A 99 10.95 30.67 -27.36
C HIS A 99 9.61 30.35 -28.03
N ASP A 100 9.23 31.16 -29.01
CA ASP A 100 7.99 30.94 -29.76
C ASP A 100 8.08 29.64 -30.56
N ASN A 101 6.95 28.94 -30.68
CA ASN A 101 6.87 27.75 -31.51
C ASN A 101 6.81 28.16 -32.98
N LEU A 102 7.99 28.17 -33.63
CA LEU A 102 8.14 28.56 -35.03
C LEU A 102 7.40 27.65 -36.01
N ILE A 103 6.99 26.44 -35.58
CA ILE A 103 6.33 25.45 -36.44
C ILE A 103 4.79 25.63 -36.44
N LEU A 104 4.24 26.43 -35.51
CA LEU A 104 2.78 26.48 -35.27
C LEU A 104 1.93 26.80 -36.51
N ASN A 105 2.44 27.63 -37.42
CA ASN A 105 1.72 28.10 -38.61
C ASN A 105 2.34 27.59 -39.94
N ILE A 106 3.21 26.58 -39.88
CA ILE A 106 3.87 26.03 -41.07
C ILE A 106 3.04 24.87 -41.63
N ASP A 107 2.67 24.94 -42.91
CA ASP A 107 2.01 23.84 -43.63
C ASP A 107 3.06 22.85 -44.18
N ILE A 108 3.08 21.63 -43.63
CA ILE A 108 4.06 20.59 -43.95
C ILE A 108 3.46 19.65 -45.02
N LYS A 109 3.97 19.74 -46.25
CA LYS A 109 3.45 19.03 -47.44
C LYS A 109 4.28 17.81 -47.85
N ARG A 110 5.51 17.69 -47.35
CA ARG A 110 6.47 16.64 -47.75
C ARG A 110 7.35 16.20 -46.56
N PRO A 111 7.88 14.96 -46.57
CA PRO A 111 8.87 14.52 -45.58
C PRO A 111 10.11 15.43 -45.56
N ASN A 112 10.84 15.42 -44.44
CA ASN A 112 12.09 16.17 -44.21
C ASN A 112 11.97 17.71 -44.15
N GLN A 113 10.77 18.28 -44.05
CA GLN A 113 10.58 19.74 -43.91
C GLN A 113 10.74 20.24 -42.46
N VAL A 114 10.47 19.39 -41.46
CA VAL A 114 10.62 19.70 -40.04
C VAL A 114 11.19 18.48 -39.33
N TRP A 115 12.14 18.71 -38.43
CA TRP A 115 12.75 17.69 -37.59
C TRP A 115 12.52 18.08 -36.13
N VAL A 116 11.94 17.17 -35.35
CA VAL A 116 11.77 17.34 -33.90
C VAL A 116 12.60 16.28 -33.21
N SER A 117 13.47 16.71 -32.29
CA SER A 117 14.26 15.84 -31.44
C SER A 117 13.87 16.05 -29.98
N ASP A 118 13.73 14.97 -29.23
CA ASP A 118 13.56 15.01 -27.79
C ASP A 118 14.82 14.50 -27.08
N ILE A 119 15.09 15.00 -25.87
CA ILE A 119 16.24 14.57 -25.07
C ILE A 119 15.73 13.69 -23.92
N THR A 120 15.97 12.40 -24.04
CA THR A 120 15.66 11.44 -22.98
C THR A 120 16.89 11.19 -22.12
N TYR A 121 16.81 11.55 -20.84
CA TYR A 121 17.82 11.14 -19.86
C TYR A 121 17.61 9.67 -19.47
N ILE A 122 18.61 8.83 -19.78
CA ILE A 122 18.62 7.41 -19.42
C ILE A 122 19.26 7.25 -18.04
N GLY A 123 18.55 6.57 -17.12
CA GLY A 123 19.07 6.25 -15.79
C GLY A 123 20.16 5.16 -15.82
N ARG A 124 21.06 5.13 -14.83
CA ARG A 124 22.05 4.04 -14.70
C ARG A 124 21.34 2.73 -14.34
N ARG A 125 21.92 1.59 -14.72
CA ARG A 125 21.36 0.23 -14.44
C ARG A 125 21.04 -0.03 -12.97
N GLU A 126 21.74 0.61 -12.03
CA GLU A 126 21.53 0.47 -10.59
C GLU A 126 20.28 1.21 -10.08
N LYS A 127 19.81 2.23 -10.83
CA LYS A 127 18.58 2.98 -10.58
C LYS A 127 17.93 3.32 -11.93
N PRO A 128 17.34 2.32 -12.62
CA PRO A 128 16.58 2.61 -13.82
C PRO A 128 15.39 3.52 -13.44
N ARG A 129 15.11 4.50 -14.30
CA ARG A 129 13.97 5.41 -14.15
C ARG A 129 12.66 4.64 -14.19
#